data_AF-A0A950P7I2-F1
#
_entry.id   AF-A0A950P7I2-F1
#
_cell.length_a   1.000
_cell.length_b   1.000
_cell.length_c   1.000
_cell.angle_alpha   90.00
_cell.angle_beta   90.00
_cell.angle_gamma   90.00
#
_symmetry.space_group_name_H-M   'P 1'
#
loop_
_entity.id
_entity.type
_entity.pdbx_description
1 polymer ?
#
loop_
_entity_poly.entity_id
_entity_poly.type
_entity_poly.pdbx_seq_one_letter_code
_entity_poly.pdbx_strand_id
1 'polypeptide(L)' 'MQIARLDHLVLTVADIARTCEFYTRVLGMEVVAFGEGRTALRFGQQK' A
#
# COMPACT_ATOMS: atom_id res chain seq x y z
N MET A 1 16.99 12.21 17.70
CA MET A 1 15.91 11.36 17.15
C MET A 1 16.15 11.26 15.65
N GLN A 2 16.44 10.07 15.12
CA GLN A 2 16.66 9.85 13.67
C GLN A 2 15.55 8.93 13.14
N ILE A 3 14.93 9.30 12.02
CA ILE A 3 13.92 8.45 11.35
C ILE A 3 14.67 7.45 10.46
N ALA A 4 14.38 6.15 10.66
CA ALA A 4 15.03 5.07 9.91
C ALA A 4 14.30 4.72 8.60
N ARG A 5 12.95 4.68 8.62
CA ARG A 5 12.11 4.38 7.44
C ARG A 5 10.64 4.72 7.70
N LEU A 6 9.85 4.70 6.62
CA LEU A 6 8.39 4.71 6.66
C LEU A 6 7.86 3.27 6.73
N ASP A 7 7.08 2.97 7.78
CA ASP A 7 6.55 1.62 8.02
C ASP A 7 5.18 1.42 7.34
N HIS A 8 4.22 2.32 7.62
CA HIS A 8 2.87 2.28 7.06
C HIS A 8 2.37 3.71 6.73
N LEU A 9 1.73 3.89 5.57
CA LEU A 9 0.95 5.07 5.20
C LEU A 9 -0.50 4.69 4.90
N VAL A 10 -1.48 5.43 5.43
CA VAL A 10 -2.91 5.26 5.10
C VAL A 10 -3.33 6.41 4.19
N LEU A 11 -3.96 6.08 3.06
CA LEU A 11 -4.43 7.06 2.09
C LEU A 11 -5.93 6.91 1.90
N THR A 12 -6.66 8.03 2.00
CA THR A 12 -8.04 8.12 1.50
C THR A 12 -7.97 8.38 0.00
N VAL A 13 -8.54 7.48 -0.79
CA VAL A 13 -8.51 7.54 -2.26
C VAL A 13 -9.92 7.53 -2.82
N ALA A 14 -10.07 8.11 -4.01
CA ALA A 14 -11.36 8.14 -4.70
C ALA A 14 -11.79 6.76 -5.22
N ASP A 15 -10.83 5.88 -5.56
CA ASP A 15 -11.09 4.54 -6.10
C ASP A 15 -9.97 3.58 -5.68
N ILE A 16 -10.33 2.48 -5.01
CA ILE A 16 -9.38 1.48 -4.49
C ILE A 16 -8.74 0.69 -5.64
N ALA A 17 -9.54 0.23 -6.61
CA ALA A 17 -9.07 -0.63 -7.69
C ALA A 17 -8.05 0.10 -8.59
N ARG A 18 -8.38 1.34 -8.97
CA ARG A 18 -7.49 2.18 -9.78
C ARG A 18 -6.19 2.52 -9.04
N THR A 19 -6.29 2.76 -7.74
CA THR A 19 -5.12 2.98 -6.88
C THR A 19 -4.23 1.74 -6.86
N CYS A 20 -4.81 0.58 -6.60
CA CYS A 20 -4.08 -0.69 -6.57
C CYS A 20 -3.38 -0.98 -7.91
N GLU A 21 -4.07 -0.76 -9.04
CA GLU A 21 -3.48 -0.93 -10.37
C GLU A 21 -2.27 -0.02 -10.56
N PHE A 22 -2.38 1.27 -10.23
CA PHE A 22 -1.29 2.22 -10.36
C PHE A 22 -0.05 1.80 -9.54
N TYR A 23 -0.24 1.50 -8.26
CA TYR A 23 0.87 1.15 -7.37
C TYR A 23 1.48 -0.22 -7.71
N THR A 24 0.68 -1.17 -8.18
CA THR A 24 1.17 -2.46 -8.70
C THR A 24 1.98 -2.26 -9.98
N ARG A 25 1.46 -1.49 -10.94
CA ARG A 25 2.07 -1.35 -12.27
C ARG A 25 3.30 -0.44 -12.27
N VAL A 26 3.25 0.67 -11.54
CA VAL A 26 4.30 1.70 -11.60
C VAL A 26 5.39 1.41 -10.57
N LEU A 27 5.01 0.99 -9.38
CA LEU A 27 5.94 0.77 -8.28
C LEU A 27 6.19 -0.72 -7.99
N GLY A 28 5.53 -1.64 -8.69
CA GLY A 28 5.74 -3.07 -8.47
C GLY A 28 5.25 -3.57 -7.11
N MET A 29 4.28 -2.88 -6.50
CA MET A 29 3.73 -3.26 -5.20
C MET A 29 2.79 -4.46 -5.31
N GLU A 30 2.65 -5.20 -4.22
CA GLU A 30 1.71 -6.32 -4.13
C GLU A 30 0.44 -5.91 -3.40
N VAL A 31 -0.72 -6.20 -3.98
CA VAL A 31 -2.02 -6.00 -3.34
C VAL A 31 -2.25 -7.11 -2.32
N VAL A 32 -2.50 -6.72 -1.07
CA VAL A 32 -2.81 -7.64 0.03
C VAL A 32 -4.20 -7.31 0.54
N ALA A 33 -5.11 -8.29 0.49
CA ALA A 33 -6.40 -8.19 1.15
C ALA A 33 -6.21 -8.40 2.66
N PHE A 34 -6.60 -7.41 3.45
CA PHE A 34 -6.75 -7.53 4.89
C PHE A 34 -8.23 -7.72 5.23
N GLY A 35 -8.53 -8.38 6.35
CA GLY A 35 -9.90 -8.72 6.76
C GLY A 35 -10.91 -7.56 6.69
N GLU A 36 -12.20 -7.88 6.73
CA GLU A 36 -13.31 -6.90 6.67
C GLU A 36 -13.26 -5.94 5.47
N GLY A 37 -12.75 -6.40 4.32
CA GLY A 37 -12.78 -5.64 3.07
C GLY A 37 -11.71 -4.54 2.95
N ARG A 38 -10.67 -4.57 3.79
CA ARG A 38 -9.56 -3.61 3.70
C ARG A 38 -8.54 -4.06 2.66
N THR A 39 -8.02 -3.09 1.90
CA THR A 39 -6.98 -3.35 0.90
C THR A 39 -5.69 -2.64 1.31
N ALA A 40 -4.59 -3.36 1.28
CA ALA A 40 -3.24 -2.85 1.55
C ALA A 40 -2.34 -3.07 0.33
N LEU A 41 -1.29 -2.26 0.22
CA LEU A 41 -0.23 -2.42 -0.79
C LEU A 41 1.09 -2.60 -0.04
N ARG A 42 1.84 -3.64 -0.39
CA ARG A 42 3.13 -3.94 0.22
C ARG A 42 4.26 -3.73 -0.78
N PHE A 43 5.34 -3.12 -0.32
CA PHE A 43 6.57 -2.96 -1.08
C PHE A 43 7.79 -3.35 -0.24
N GLY A 44 8.59 -4.29 -0.75
CA GLY A 44 9.79 -4.77 -0.07
C GLY A 44 9.50 -5.31 1.34
N GLN A 45 10.23 -4.80 2.34
CA GLN A 45 10.16 -5.23 3.74
C GLN A 45 9.29 -4.33 4.62
N GLN A 46 8.29 -3.64 4.05
CA GLN A 46 7.27 -2.97 4.85
C GLN A 46 6.41 -3.99 5.61
N LYS A 47 6.18 -3.70 6.89
CA LYS A 47 5.37 -4.52 7.79
C LYS A 47 3.89 -4.20 7.66
#